data_AF-A0A526YXV4-F1
#
_entry.id   AF-A0A526YXV4-F1
#
_cell.length_a   1.000
_cell.length_b   1.000
_cell.length_c   1.000
_cell.angle_alpha   90.00
_cell.angle_beta   90.00
_cell.angle_gamma   90.00
#
_symmetry.space_group_name_H-M   'P 1'
#
loop_
_entity.id
_entity.type
_entity.pdbx_description
1 polymer ?
#
loop_
_entity_poly.entity_id
_entity_poly.type
_entity_poly.pdbx_seq_one_letter_code
_entity_poly.pdbx_strand_id
1 'polypeptide(L)' 'QVATALAEHGVIGRAMPQGDILGFAPPLCLTREEADIVVSKTADAVNSVFANL' A
#
# COMPACT_ATOMS: atom_id res chain seq x y z
N GLN A 1 -6.59 -7.49 -4.17
CA GLN A 1 -6.71 -6.47 -5.23
C GLN A 1 -5.79 -5.29 -4.94
N VAL A 2 -6.02 -4.53 -3.86
CA VAL A 2 -5.15 -3.39 -3.48
C VAL A 2 -3.69 -3.77 -3.24
N ALA A 3 -3.42 -4.85 -2.50
CA ALA A 3 -2.04 -5.29 -2.24
C ALA A 3 -1.27 -5.65 -3.53
N THR A 4 -1.98 -6.21 -4.52
CA THR A 4 -1.41 -6.52 -5.84
C THR A 4 -1.12 -5.24 -6.62
N ALA A 5 -2.09 -4.31 -6.68
CA ALA A 5 -1.90 -3.02 -7.33
C ALA A 5 -0.76 -2.21 -6.69
N LEU A 6 -0.62 -2.24 -5.37
CA LEU A 6 0.48 -1.59 -4.65
C LEU A 6 1.85 -2.16 -5.04
N ALA A 7 1.93 -3.48 -5.23
CA ALA A 7 3.15 -4.15 -5.67
C ALA A 7 3.58 -3.72 -7.08
N GLU A 8 2.64 -3.42 -7.99
CA GLU A 8 2.93 -2.86 -9.32
C GLU A 8 3.54 -1.45 -9.24
N HIS A 9 3.26 -0.71 -8.15
CA HIS A 9 3.88 0.59 -7.85
C HIS A 9 5.20 0.48 -7.08
N GLY A 10 5.74 -0.73 -6.89
CA GLY A 10 7.04 -0.97 -6.26
C GLY A 10 7.05 -0.90 -4.73
N VAL A 11 5.88 -0.86 -4.09
CA VAL A 11 5.74 -0.89 -2.62
C VAL A 11 5.08 -2.19 -2.20
N ILE A 12 5.56 -2.81 -1.12
CA ILE A 12 5.01 -4.08 -0.63
C ILE A 12 4.17 -3.81 0.62
N GLY A 13 2.87 -4.06 0.52
CA GLY A 13 1.93 -4.13 1.64
C GLY A 13 1.28 -5.50 1.71
N ARG A 14 0.99 -6.00 2.91
CA ARG A 14 0.39 -7.33 3.09
C ARG A 14 -1.14 -7.25 3.08
N ALA A 15 -1.79 -8.06 2.25
CA ALA A 15 -3.21 -8.37 2.45
C ALA A 15 -3.34 -9.24 3.71
N MET A 16 -3.88 -8.67 4.78
CA MET A 16 -4.06 -9.37 6.05
C MET A 16 -5.24 -10.34 5.96
N PRO A 17 -5.18 -11.49 6.64
CA PRO A 17 -6.21 -12.50 6.53
C PRO A 17 -7.50 -12.05 7.26
N GLN A 18 -8.63 -12.68 6.91
CA GLN A 18 -9.96 -12.44 7.49
C GLN A 18 -10.49 -11.00 7.40
N GLY A 19 -10.19 -10.29 6.30
CA GLY A 19 -10.83 -9.01 5.97
C GLY A 19 -10.15 -8.31 4.80
N ASP A 20 -10.71 -7.17 4.40
CA ASP A 20 -10.12 -6.29 3.40
C ASP A 20 -9.17 -5.29 4.07
N ILE A 21 -8.04 -5.79 4.56
CA ILE A 21 -7.09 -5.03 5.37
C ILE A 21 -5.71 -5.06 4.69
N LEU A 22 -5.14 -3.88 4.48
CA LEU A 22 -3.77 -3.71 4.01
C LEU A 22 -2.85 -3.35 5.19
N GLY A 23 -1.88 -4.23 5.49
CA GLY A 23 -0.97 -4.09 6.62
C GLY A 23 0.41 -3.56 6.22
N PHE A 24 0.97 -2.70 7.07
CA PHE A 24 2.32 -2.14 6.96
C PHE A 24 3.11 -2.41 8.24
N ALA A 25 4.34 -2.90 8.08
CA ALA A 25 5.30 -3.11 9.16
C ALA A 25 6.72 -2.86 8.63
N PRO A 26 7.06 -1.58 8.33
CA PRO A 26 8.34 -1.24 7.74
C PRO A 26 9.51 -1.38 8.74
N PRO A 27 10.76 -1.39 8.26
CA PRO A 27 11.94 -1.34 9.13
C PRO A 27 11.96 -0.09 10.02
N LEU A 28 12.59 -0.18 11.18
CA LEU A 28 12.70 0.94 12.12
C LEU A 28 13.57 2.10 11.63
N CYS A 29 14.35 1.89 10.56
CA CYS A 29 15.19 2.91 9.94
C CYS A 29 14.49 3.70 8.81
N LEU A 30 13.18 3.49 8.60
CA LEU A 30 12.40 4.22 7.61
C LEU A 30 12.43 5.73 7.88
N THR A 31 12.77 6.50 6.84
CA THR A 31 12.75 7.97 6.86
C THR A 31 11.33 8.52 6.60
N ARG A 32 11.14 9.82 6.79
CA ARG A 32 9.84 10.47 6.50
C ARG A 32 9.57 10.46 4.99
N GLU A 33 10.60 10.72 4.20
CA GLU A 33 10.55 10.77 2.74
C GLU A 33 10.18 9.40 2.16
N GLU A 34 10.73 8.31 2.71
CA GLU A 34 10.34 6.95 2.32
C GLU A 34 8.89 6.63 2.76
N ALA A 35 8.47 7.10 3.93
CA ALA A 35 7.09 6.94 4.39
C ALA A 35 6.11 7.65 3.45
N ASP A 36 6.44 8.85 2.98
CA ASP A 36 5.62 9.61 2.02
C ASP A 36 5.46 8.85 0.69
N ILE A 37 6.53 8.17 0.22
CA ILE A 37 6.46 7.30 -0.95
C ILE A 37 5.47 6.15 -0.71
N VAL A 38 5.58 5.45 0.43
CA VAL A 38 4.69 4.34 0.78
C VAL A 38 3.22 4.79 0.79
N VAL A 39 2.92 5.93 1.42
CA VAL A 39 1.55 6.44 1.52
C VAL A 39 1.03 6.90 0.16
N SER A 40 1.83 7.64 -0.62
CA SER A 40 1.43 8.09 -1.96
C SER A 40 1.12 6.91 -2.88
N LYS A 41 1.97 5.88 -2.93
CA LYS A 41 1.72 4.69 -3.75
C LYS A 41 0.53 3.87 -3.27
N THR A 42 0.31 3.86 -1.96
CA THR A 42 -0.89 3.24 -1.37
C THR A 42 -2.16 3.95 -1.82
N ALA A 43 -2.18 5.29 -1.81
CA ALA A 43 -3.31 6.08 -2.30
C ALA A 43 -3.58 5.83 -3.79
N ASP A 44 -2.53 5.80 -4.62
CA ASP A 44 -2.63 5.47 -6.05
C ASP A 44 -3.26 4.07 -6.26
N ALA A 45 -2.81 3.07 -5.51
CA ALA A 45 -3.32 1.69 -5.57
C ALA A 45 -4.77 1.56 -5.08
N VAL A 46 -5.18 2.33 -4.07
CA VAL A 46 -6.58 2.37 -3.63
C VAL A 46 -7.44 3.03 -4.70
N ASN A 47 -7.02 4.16 -5.24
CA ASN A 47 -7.77 4.84 -6.30
C ASN A 47 -7.90 3.95 -7.54
N SER A 48 -6.86 3.21 -7.95
CA SER A 48 -6.94 2.34 -9.13
C SER A 48 -7.96 1.19 -8.97
N VAL A 49 -8.14 0.67 -7.76
CA VAL A 49 -9.10 -0.41 -7.47
C VAL A 49 -10.51 0.12 -7.26
N PHE A 50 -10.64 1.31 -6.65
CA PHE A 50 -11.94 1.84 -6.19
C PHE A 50 -12.49 3.00 -7.02
N ALA A 51 -11.80 3.50 -8.05
CA ALA A 51 -12.22 4.68 -8.82
C ALA A 51 -13.60 4.58 -9.50
N ASN A 52 -14.11 3.37 -9.73
CA ASN A 52 -15.37 3.11 -10.45
C ASN A 52 -16.40 2.33 -9.61
N LEU A 53 -16.25 2.33 -8.28
CA LEU A 53 -17.29 1.87 -7.35
C LEU A 53 -18.27 3.01 -7.06
#